data_AF-T1JFH2-F1
#
_entry.id   AF-T1JFH2-F1
#
_cell.length_a   1.000
_cell.length_b   1.000
_cell.length_c   1.000
_cell.angle_alpha   90.00
_cell.angle_beta   90.00
_cell.angle_gamma   90.00
#
_symmetry.space_group_name_H-M   'P 1'
#
loop_
_entity.id
_entity.type
_entity.pdbx_description
1 polymer ?
#
loop_
_entity_poly.entity_id
_entity_poly.type
_entity_poly.pdbx_seq_one_letter_code
_entity_poly.pdbx_strand_id
1 'polypeptide(L)'
;MALNTQWRHFESSKLTAWASKRVKIMDEMKIKVFKNDMKSEETKLLSLAKQWRCKNEENGDLPEEICGNILAAVGKANLLVNQRFAQFSKLIEDCEFQNGDMKTTTDDLQGFWDMITWQIDDVLKKFVELDELERNNWIIENKENEKIQNKRVKLVNLTRKPRVRVPLGAKNKMK
;
A
#
# COMPACT_ATOMS: atom_id res chain seq x y z
N MET A 1 21.69 4.37 -56.78
CA MET A 1 21.70 4.15 -55.32
C MET A 1 20.54 4.83 -54.56
N ALA A 2 19.76 5.74 -55.17
CA ALA A 2 18.70 6.50 -54.47
C ALA A 2 17.38 5.75 -54.19
N LEU A 3 17.06 4.68 -54.93
CA LEU A 3 15.78 3.95 -54.79
C LEU A 3 15.71 3.05 -53.55
N ASN A 4 16.86 2.61 -53.01
CA ASN A 4 16.91 1.70 -51.86
C ASN A 4 16.76 2.45 -50.51
N THR A 5 17.14 3.73 -50.46
CA THR A 5 16.98 4.59 -49.28
C THR A 5 15.55 5.06 -49.09
N GLN A 6 14.84 5.45 -50.15
CA GLN A 6 13.45 5.93 -50.08
C GLN A 6 12.49 4.81 -49.63
N TRP A 7 12.71 3.58 -50.09
CA TRP A 7 11.97 2.39 -49.64
C TRP A 7 12.21 2.05 -48.17
N ARG A 8 13.46 2.10 -47.69
CA ARG A 8 13.79 1.85 -46.27
C ARG A 8 13.16 2.88 -45.32
N HIS A 9 13.13 4.15 -45.70
CA HIS A 9 12.47 5.19 -44.89
C HIS A 9 10.95 5.03 -44.84
N PHE A 10 10.33 4.59 -45.93
CA PHE A 10 8.89 4.36 -46.01
C PHE A 10 8.46 3.15 -45.15
N GLU A 11 9.18 2.04 -45.23
CA GLU A 11 8.90 0.84 -44.43
C GLU A 11 9.21 1.08 -42.94
N SER A 12 10.31 1.78 -42.64
CA SER A 12 10.66 2.17 -41.27
C SER A 12 9.60 3.08 -40.65
N SER A 13 9.00 4.00 -41.41
CA SER A 13 7.92 4.88 -40.92
C SER A 13 6.62 4.13 -40.62
N LYS A 14 6.30 3.09 -41.41
CA LYS A 14 5.13 2.24 -41.14
C LYS A 14 5.34 1.34 -39.92
N LEU A 15 6.54 0.80 -39.76
CA LEU A 15 6.90 -0.04 -38.62
C LEU A 15 6.90 0.76 -37.31
N THR A 16 7.41 1.99 -37.32
CA THR A 16 7.37 2.87 -36.14
C THR A 16 5.93 3.28 -35.81
N ALA A 17 5.12 3.65 -36.80
CA ALA A 17 3.70 3.96 -36.60
C ALA A 17 2.90 2.78 -36.05
N TRP A 18 3.13 1.56 -36.56
CA TRP A 18 2.51 0.35 -36.04
C TRP A 18 2.96 0.04 -34.60
N ALA A 19 4.25 0.15 -34.31
CA ALA A 19 4.78 -0.04 -32.97
C ALA A 19 4.17 0.95 -31.97
N SER A 20 4.09 2.23 -32.32
CA SER A 20 3.46 3.26 -31.48
C SER A 20 1.96 3.01 -31.28
N LYS A 21 1.24 2.63 -32.35
CA LYS A 21 -0.19 2.28 -32.25
C LYS A 21 -0.40 1.08 -31.33
N ARG A 22 0.46 0.07 -31.40
CA ARG A 22 0.40 -1.11 -30.54
C ARG A 22 0.66 -0.76 -29.07
N VAL A 23 1.69 0.05 -28.78
CA VAL A 23 1.97 0.52 -27.42
C VAL A 23 0.77 1.28 -26.85
N LYS A 24 0.20 2.21 -27.62
CA LYS A 24 -0.99 2.95 -27.19
C LYS A 24 -2.19 2.04 -26.84
N ILE A 25 -2.46 1.03 -27.68
CA ILE A 25 -3.55 0.07 -27.43
C ILE A 25 -3.29 -0.73 -26.13
N MET A 26 -2.04 -1.15 -25.89
CA MET A 26 -1.70 -1.88 -24.65
C MET A 26 -1.87 -1.00 -23.41
N ASP A 27 -1.46 0.26 -23.48
CA ASP A 27 -1.61 1.20 -22.36
C ASP A 27 -3.10 1.47 -22.05
N GLU A 28 -3.93 1.68 -23.07
CA GLU A 28 -5.38 1.83 -22.92
C GLU A 28 -6.03 0.59 -22.28
N MET A 29 -5.56 -0.62 -22.64
CA MET A 29 -6.04 -1.85 -22.03
C MET A 29 -5.63 -1.96 -20.56
N LYS A 30 -4.37 -1.66 -20.21
CA LYS A 30 -3.89 -1.65 -18.83
C LYS A 30 -4.68 -0.67 -17.96
N ILE A 31 -4.90 0.56 -18.45
CA ILE A 31 -5.69 1.59 -17.76
C ILE A 31 -7.11 1.09 -17.46
N LYS A 32 -7.75 0.42 -18.43
CA LYS A 32 -9.07 -0.17 -18.22
C LYS A 32 -9.07 -1.28 -17.16
N VAL A 33 -8.04 -2.12 -17.13
CA VAL A 33 -7.87 -3.16 -16.11
C VAL A 33 -7.75 -2.52 -14.73
N PHE A 34 -6.86 -1.53 -14.56
CA PHE A 34 -6.71 -0.82 -13.28
C PHE A 34 -8.00 -0.15 -12.80
N LYS A 35 -8.78 0.46 -13.69
CA LYS A 35 -10.08 1.05 -13.35
C LYS A 35 -11.07 0.01 -12.82
N ASN A 36 -11.11 -1.16 -13.46
CA ASN A 36 -12.02 -2.23 -13.06
C ASN A 36 -11.60 -2.86 -11.73
N ASP A 37 -10.31 -3.14 -11.58
CA ASP A 37 -9.76 -3.73 -10.35
C ASP A 37 -9.95 -2.78 -9.16
N MET A 38 -9.66 -1.49 -9.35
CA MET A 38 -9.90 -0.46 -8.34
C MET A 38 -11.38 -0.43 -7.91
N LYS A 39 -12.33 -0.37 -8.85
CA LYS A 39 -13.76 -0.35 -8.51
C LYS A 39 -14.23 -1.62 -7.80
N SER A 40 -13.73 -2.78 -8.23
CA SER A 40 -14.03 -4.07 -7.62
C SER A 40 -13.56 -4.12 -6.16
N GLU A 41 -12.30 -3.78 -5.91
CA GLU A 41 -11.74 -3.80 -4.55
C GLU A 41 -12.35 -2.72 -3.65
N GLU A 42 -12.68 -1.55 -4.19
CA GLU A 42 -13.38 -0.49 -3.44
C GLU A 42 -14.74 -0.97 -2.94
N THR A 43 -15.53 -1.56 -3.84
CA THR A 43 -16.86 -2.09 -3.52
C THR A 43 -16.76 -3.17 -2.45
N LYS A 44 -15.81 -4.09 -2.59
CA LYS A 44 -15.57 -5.17 -1.63
C LYS A 44 -15.18 -4.65 -0.24
N LEU A 45 -14.24 -3.71 -0.17
CA LEU A 45 -13.80 -3.11 1.09
C LEU A 45 -14.91 -2.33 1.78
N LEU A 46 -15.67 -1.51 1.05
CA LEU A 46 -16.78 -0.75 1.61
C LEU A 46 -17.91 -1.68 2.07
N SER A 47 -18.18 -2.76 1.34
CA SER A 47 -19.16 -3.77 1.72
C SER A 47 -18.77 -4.46 3.03
N LEU A 48 -17.51 -4.90 3.16
CA LEU A 48 -16.97 -5.49 4.40
C LEU A 48 -17.03 -4.49 5.56
N ALA A 49 -16.57 -3.26 5.35
CA ALA A 49 -16.59 -2.21 6.36
C ALA A 49 -18.02 -1.93 6.85
N LYS A 50 -18.99 -1.88 5.94
CA LYS A 50 -20.41 -1.72 6.28
C LYS A 50 -20.93 -2.92 7.08
N GLN A 51 -20.65 -4.14 6.64
CA GLN A 51 -21.08 -5.36 7.33
C GLN A 51 -20.58 -5.38 8.77
N TRP A 52 -19.28 -5.14 8.97
CA TRP A 52 -18.66 -5.13 10.29
C TRP A 52 -19.17 -4.00 11.18
N ARG A 53 -19.44 -2.82 10.59
CA ARG A 53 -20.08 -1.73 11.31
C ARG A 53 -21.49 -2.10 11.80
N CYS A 54 -22.32 -2.69 10.95
CA CYS A 54 -23.66 -3.15 11.35
C CYS A 54 -23.57 -4.21 12.46
N LYS A 55 -22.67 -5.19 12.33
CA LYS A 55 -22.43 -6.18 13.40
C LYS A 55 -22.04 -5.52 14.73
N ASN A 56 -21.22 -4.48 14.70
CA ASN A 56 -20.82 -3.76 15.90
C ASN A 56 -21.98 -2.98 16.54
N GLU A 57 -22.88 -2.43 15.72
CA GLU A 57 -24.07 -1.70 16.18
C GLU A 57 -25.16 -2.64 16.72
N GLU A 58 -25.30 -3.84 16.15
CA GLU A 58 -26.29 -4.85 16.55
C GLU A 58 -25.89 -5.61 17.82
N ASN A 59 -24.58 -5.84 18.04
CA ASN A 59 -24.09 -6.55 19.22
C ASN A 59 -23.77 -5.55 20.35
N GLY A 60 -24.79 -5.19 21.13
CA GLY A 60 -24.68 -4.23 22.24
C GLY A 60 -23.84 -4.67 23.44
N ASP A 61 -23.51 -5.97 23.54
CA ASP A 61 -22.77 -6.57 24.67
C ASP A 61 -21.31 -6.96 24.31
N LEU A 62 -20.77 -6.47 23.20
CA LEU A 62 -19.38 -6.74 22.84
C LEU A 62 -18.39 -6.09 23.83
N PRO A 63 -17.28 -6.77 24.16
CA PRO A 63 -16.19 -6.14 24.90
C PRO A 63 -15.67 -4.89 24.19
N GLU A 64 -15.34 -3.84 24.94
CA GLU A 64 -14.85 -2.56 24.40
C GLU A 64 -13.64 -2.73 23.47
N GLU A 65 -12.74 -3.67 23.80
CA GLU A 65 -11.58 -4.00 22.98
C GLU A 65 -11.97 -4.52 21.59
N ILE A 66 -12.98 -5.39 21.51
CA ILE A 66 -13.49 -5.92 20.25
C ILE A 66 -14.15 -4.83 19.43
N CYS A 67 -14.98 -3.99 20.07
CA CYS A 67 -15.58 -2.83 19.42
C CYS A 67 -14.52 -1.89 18.84
N GLY A 68 -13.47 -1.60 19.62
CA GLY A 68 -12.33 -0.81 19.19
C GLY A 68 -11.62 -1.41 17.97
N ASN A 69 -11.42 -2.73 17.97
CA ASN A 69 -10.79 -3.44 16.85
C ASN A 69 -11.65 -3.39 15.57
N ILE A 70 -12.97 -3.56 15.69
CA ILE A 70 -13.90 -3.44 14.56
C ILE A 70 -13.87 -2.02 14.00
N LEU A 71 -14.03 -1.00 14.85
CA LEU A 71 -14.01 0.40 14.43
C LEU A 71 -12.67 0.80 13.80
N ALA A 72 -11.55 0.29 14.31
CA ALA A 72 -10.23 0.52 13.73
C ALA A 72 -10.10 -0.10 12.33
N ALA A 73 -10.56 -1.35 12.14
CA ALA A 73 -10.54 -2.01 10.84
C ALA A 73 -11.44 -1.30 9.81
N VAL A 74 -12.67 -0.94 10.21
CA VAL A 74 -13.61 -0.15 9.41
C VAL A 74 -13.03 1.22 9.04
N GLY A 75 -12.43 1.91 10.02
CA GLY A 75 -11.77 3.19 9.80
C GLY A 75 -10.62 3.09 8.81
N LYS A 76 -9.78 2.05 8.93
CA LYS A 76 -8.67 1.80 8.01
C LYS A 76 -9.14 1.51 6.59
N ALA A 77 -10.19 0.71 6.42
CA ALA A 77 -10.79 0.45 5.11
C ALA A 77 -11.30 1.74 4.46
N ASN A 78 -12.04 2.55 5.21
CA ASN A 78 -12.55 3.84 4.72
C ASN A 78 -11.44 4.84 4.38
N LEU A 79 -10.37 4.89 5.18
CA LEU A 79 -9.20 5.72 4.88
C LEU A 79 -8.50 5.28 3.60
N LEU A 80 -8.36 3.96 3.41
CA LEU A 80 -7.74 3.40 2.20
C LEU A 80 -8.52 3.82 0.94
N VAL A 81 -9.85 3.71 0.97
CA VAL A 81 -10.72 4.16 -0.13
C VAL A 81 -10.66 5.68 -0.32
N ASN A 82 -10.94 6.46 0.72
CA ASN A 82 -11.05 7.91 0.60
C ASN A 82 -9.72 8.60 0.27
N GLN A 83 -8.58 7.97 0.56
CA GLN A 83 -7.27 8.56 0.31
C GLN A 83 -6.53 7.87 -0.82
N ARG A 84 -6.26 6.56 -0.73
CA ARG A 84 -5.40 5.88 -1.69
C ARG A 84 -6.11 5.60 -3.01
N PHE A 85 -7.35 5.15 -2.97
CA PHE A 85 -8.12 4.92 -4.20
C PHE A 85 -8.43 6.25 -4.89
N ALA A 86 -8.75 7.31 -4.12
CA ALA A 86 -8.88 8.65 -4.67
C ALA A 86 -7.60 9.16 -5.36
N GLN A 87 -6.43 8.94 -4.75
CA GLN A 87 -5.14 9.25 -5.37
C GLN A 87 -4.90 8.43 -6.64
N PHE A 88 -5.22 7.13 -6.62
CA PHE A 88 -5.04 6.26 -7.79
C PHE A 88 -5.97 6.63 -8.94
N SER A 89 -7.23 6.96 -8.66
CA SER A 89 -8.18 7.45 -9.67
C SER A 89 -7.63 8.68 -10.39
N LYS A 90 -7.06 9.63 -9.63
CA LYS A 90 -6.44 10.81 -10.22
C LYS A 90 -5.23 10.45 -11.11
N LEU A 91 -4.37 9.54 -10.66
CA LEU A 91 -3.23 9.07 -11.47
C LEU A 91 -3.69 8.38 -12.77
N ILE A 92 -4.77 7.59 -12.69
CA ILE A 92 -5.40 6.96 -13.86
C ILE A 92 -5.92 8.02 -14.84
N GLU A 93 -6.61 9.05 -14.34
CA GLU A 93 -7.12 10.16 -15.17
C GLU A 93 -5.98 10.94 -15.82
N ASP A 94 -4.93 11.26 -15.06
CA ASP A 94 -3.75 11.97 -15.58
C ASP A 94 -3.06 11.16 -16.69
N CYS A 95 -3.00 9.83 -16.55
CA CYS A 95 -2.43 8.92 -17.55
C CYS A 95 -3.32 8.78 -18.80
N GLU A 96 -4.65 8.72 -18.64
CA GLU A 96 -5.59 8.57 -19.75
C GLU A 96 -5.69 9.83 -20.62
N PHE A 97 -5.71 11.01 -20.00
CA PHE A 97 -5.92 12.28 -20.70
C PHE A 97 -4.62 13.04 -21.03
N GLN A 98 -3.47 12.56 -20.57
CA GLN A 98 -2.17 13.23 -20.72
C GLN A 98 -2.17 14.68 -20.17
N ASN A 99 -2.95 14.93 -19.11
CA ASN A 99 -3.21 16.28 -18.58
C ASN A 99 -2.05 16.87 -17.74
N GLY A 100 -0.88 16.22 -17.68
CA GLY A 100 0.24 16.61 -16.82
C GLY A 100 1.52 16.99 -17.58
N ASP A 101 2.27 17.95 -17.03
CA ASP A 101 3.62 18.33 -17.50
C ASP A 101 4.65 17.20 -17.32
N MET A 102 4.38 16.27 -16.39
CA MET A 102 5.11 15.01 -16.22
C MET A 102 4.24 13.84 -16.69
N LYS A 103 4.74 13.06 -17.64
CA LYS A 103 4.01 11.90 -18.19
C LYS A 103 4.00 10.76 -17.16
N THR A 104 2.93 10.64 -16.38
CA THR A 104 2.64 9.43 -15.60
C THR A 104 2.54 8.25 -16.56
N THR A 105 3.42 7.26 -16.40
CA THR A 105 3.47 6.07 -17.25
C THR A 105 2.59 4.95 -16.70
N THR A 106 2.24 3.98 -17.55
CA THR A 106 1.51 2.79 -17.08
C THR A 106 2.31 1.94 -16.09
N ASP A 107 3.64 2.10 -16.06
CA ASP A 107 4.52 1.46 -15.07
C ASP A 107 4.44 2.16 -13.70
N ASP A 108 4.29 3.49 -13.67
CA ASP A 108 4.04 4.23 -12.43
C ASP A 108 2.70 3.81 -11.80
N LEU A 109 1.67 3.60 -12.63
CA LEU A 109 0.37 3.09 -12.18
C LEU A 109 0.51 1.68 -11.56
N GLN A 110 1.28 0.80 -12.18
CA GLN A 110 1.52 -0.54 -11.66
C GLN A 110 2.16 -0.50 -10.27
N GLY A 111 3.24 0.28 -10.10
CA GLY A 111 3.92 0.39 -8.81
C GLY A 111 3.01 0.96 -7.70
N PHE A 112 2.14 1.92 -8.04
CA PHE A 112 1.17 2.45 -7.09
C PHE A 112 0.07 1.43 -6.74
N TRP A 113 -0.39 0.67 -7.74
CA TRP A 113 -1.37 -0.40 -7.53
C TRP A 113 -0.83 -1.53 -6.66
N ASP A 114 0.43 -1.94 -6.86
CA ASP A 114 1.08 -2.95 -6.01
C ASP A 114 1.14 -2.50 -4.54
N MET A 115 1.36 -1.21 -4.29
CA MET A 115 1.30 -0.64 -2.95
C MET A 115 -0.12 -0.66 -2.37
N ILE A 116 -1.13 -0.29 -3.17
CA ILE A 116 -2.53 -0.33 -2.73
C ILE A 116 -2.96 -1.75 -2.40
N THR A 117 -2.68 -2.72 -3.28
CA THR A 117 -3.03 -4.14 -3.07
C THR A 117 -2.42 -4.70 -1.79
N TRP A 118 -1.17 -4.36 -1.47
CA TRP A 118 -0.57 -4.72 -0.18
C TRP A 118 -1.34 -4.13 1.02
N GLN A 119 -1.81 -2.89 0.92
CA GLN A 119 -2.63 -2.27 1.97
C GLN A 119 -4.03 -2.87 2.06
N ILE A 120 -4.63 -3.26 0.93
CA ILE A 120 -5.89 -4.01 0.88
C ILE A 120 -5.72 -5.32 1.64
N ASP A 121 -4.68 -6.10 1.34
CA ASP A 121 -4.40 -7.38 2.00
C ASP A 121 -4.27 -7.25 3.51
N ASP A 122 -3.61 -6.19 3.98
CA ASP A 122 -3.47 -5.93 5.42
C ASP A 122 -4.83 -5.63 6.09
N VAL A 123 -5.70 -4.87 5.43
CA VAL A 123 -7.07 -4.62 5.91
C VAL A 123 -7.92 -5.88 5.88
N LEU A 124 -7.83 -6.69 4.81
CA LEU A 124 -8.57 -7.94 4.70
C LEU A 124 -8.17 -8.93 5.79
N LYS A 125 -6.87 -9.03 6.11
CA LYS A 125 -6.39 -9.84 7.23
C LYS A 125 -7.02 -9.43 8.55
N LYS A 126 -7.20 -8.13 8.81
CA LYS A 126 -7.87 -7.63 10.02
C LYS A 126 -9.32 -8.09 10.08
N PHE A 127 -10.04 -8.09 8.96
CA PHE A 127 -11.41 -8.61 8.92
C PHE A 127 -11.48 -10.14 9.09
N VAL A 128 -10.49 -10.88 8.60
CA VAL A 128 -10.38 -12.33 8.84
C VAL A 128 -10.13 -12.63 10.32
N GLU A 129 -9.23 -11.88 10.97
CA GLU A 129 -8.99 -12.00 12.42
C GLU A 129 -10.27 -11.73 13.23
N LEU A 130 -11.06 -10.73 12.83
CA LEU A 130 -12.35 -10.43 13.46
C LEU A 130 -13.38 -11.55 13.25
N ASP A 131 -13.43 -12.13 12.05
CA ASP A 131 -14.32 -13.26 11.74
C ASP A 131 -13.97 -14.52 12.55
N GLU A 132 -12.67 -14.76 12.79
CA GLU A 132 -12.20 -15.82 13.68
C GLU A 132 -12.58 -15.56 15.14
N LEU A 133 -12.47 -14.32 15.62
CA LEU A 133 -12.88 -13.94 16.97
C LEU A 133 -14.40 -14.11 17.17
N GLU A 134 -15.20 -13.71 16.19
CA GLU A 134 -16.65 -13.92 16.21
C GLU A 134 -16.99 -15.41 16.27
N ARG A 135 -16.33 -16.24 15.45
CA ARG A 135 -16.47 -17.72 15.49
C ARG A 135 -16.05 -18.33 16.83
N ASN A 136 -15.19 -17.65 17.59
CA ASN A 136 -14.77 -18.05 18.94
C ASN A 136 -15.58 -17.36 20.06
N ASN A 137 -16.80 -16.89 19.78
CA ASN A 137 -17.65 -16.17 20.74
C ASN A 137 -16.93 -14.99 21.42
N TRP A 138 -16.09 -14.27 20.67
CA TRP A 138 -15.35 -13.09 21.13
C TRP A 138 -14.33 -13.38 22.24
N ILE A 139 -13.93 -14.65 22.41
CA ILE A 139 -12.91 -15.04 23.38
C ILE A 139 -11.54 -14.67 22.83
N ILE A 140 -10.92 -13.65 23.45
CA ILE A 140 -9.55 -13.25 23.17
C ILE A 140 -8.61 -14.25 23.87
N GLU A 141 -8.02 -15.18 23.11
CA GLU A 141 -6.93 -15.99 23.63
C GLU A 141 -5.75 -15.06 23.95
N ASN A 142 -5.46 -14.87 25.24
CA ASN A 142 -4.35 -14.06 25.74
C ASN A 142 -2.97 -14.59 25.28
N LYS A 143 -2.63 -14.39 24.00
CA LYS A 143 -1.29 -14.65 23.45
C LYS A 143 -0.31 -13.49 23.68
N GLU A 144 -0.75 -12.40 24.32
CA GLU A 144 0.05 -11.18 24.48
C GLU A 144 0.73 -11.00 25.85
N ASN A 145 0.30 -11.71 26.91
CA ASN A 145 0.94 -11.56 28.22
C ASN A 145 2.40 -12.08 28.28
N GLU A 146 2.84 -12.91 27.32
CA GLU A 146 4.24 -13.36 27.25
C GLU A 146 5.17 -12.44 26.43
N LYS A 147 4.64 -11.62 25.51
CA LYS A 147 5.47 -10.80 24.61
C LYS A 147 5.82 -9.43 25.21
N ILE A 148 4.94 -8.87 26.04
CA ILE A 148 5.14 -7.53 26.64
C ILE A 148 6.24 -7.57 27.72
N GLN A 149 6.32 -8.64 28.51
CA GLN A 149 7.41 -8.81 29.49
C GLN A 149 8.78 -8.96 28.79
N ASN A 150 8.84 -9.72 27.70
CA ASN A 150 10.09 -9.97 26.97
C ASN A 150 10.63 -8.74 26.20
N LYS A 151 9.78 -7.81 25.74
CA LYS A 151 10.23 -6.55 25.12
C LYS A 151 10.78 -5.53 26.14
N ARG A 152 10.16 -5.43 27.34
CA ARG A 152 10.66 -4.54 28.41
C ARG A 152 12.04 -4.98 28.93
N VAL A 153 12.27 -6.29 29.06
CA VAL A 153 13.58 -6.84 29.49
C VAL A 153 14.68 -6.60 28.42
N LYS A 154 14.34 -6.64 27.13
CA LYS A 154 15.32 -6.39 26.05
C LYS A 154 15.71 -4.91 25.92
N LEU A 155 14.79 -3.98 26.16
CA LEU A 155 15.07 -2.54 26.02
C LEU A 155 15.95 -2.00 27.16
N VAL A 156 15.85 -2.55 28.37
CA VAL A 156 16.73 -2.17 29.51
C VAL A 156 18.16 -2.68 29.38
N ASN A 157 18.40 -3.72 28.58
CA ASN A 157 19.72 -4.33 28.41
C ASN A 157 20.56 -3.70 27.27
N LEU A 158 19.95 -2.94 26.35
CA LEU A 158 20.67 -2.32 25.22
C LEU A 158 21.29 -0.94 25.53
N THR A 159 21.06 -0.36 26.71
CA THR A 159 21.45 1.03 27.03
C THR A 159 22.67 1.18 27.93
N ARG A 160 23.38 0.09 28.29
CA ARG A 160 24.64 0.17 29.05
C ARG A 160 25.87 -0.06 28.16
N LYS A 161 26.16 0.87 27.24
CA LYS A 161 27.51 0.98 26.64
C LYS A 161 28.43 1.75 27.61
N PRO A 162 29.62 1.25 27.96
CA PRO A 162 30.55 1.97 28.81
C PRO A 162 31.15 3.16 28.05
N ARG A 163 31.08 4.35 28.65
CA ARG A 163 31.66 5.59 28.11
C ARG A 163 33.19 5.55 28.26
N VAL A 164 33.92 5.38 27.15
CA VAL A 164 35.38 5.54 27.13
C VAL A 164 35.72 7.00 27.42
N ARG A 165 36.46 7.25 28.51
CA ARG A 165 37.02 8.57 28.83
C ARG A 165 38.31 8.76 28.03
N VAL A 166 38.41 9.86 27.28
CA VAL A 166 39.65 10.29 26.64
C VAL A 166 40.52 11.00 27.70
N PRO A 167 41.79 10.62 27.93
CA PRO A 167 42.67 11.34 28.85
C PRO A 167 43.19 12.64 28.21
N LEU A 168 43.12 13.76 28.96
CA LEU A 168 43.90 14.96 28.67
C LEU A 168 45.35 14.76 29.10
N GLY A 169 46.27 14.74 28.14
CA GLY A 169 47.72 14.62 28.34
C GLY A 169 48.41 15.98 28.35
N ALA A 170 49.12 16.23 29.45
CA ALA A 170 49.75 17.47 29.88
C ALA A 170 50.88 18.02 29.00
N LYS A 171 51.07 19.35 29.11
CA LYS A 171 52.32 20.05 28.77
C LYS A 171 53.41 19.66 29.78
N ASN A 172 54.64 19.35 29.36
CA ASN A 172 55.84 19.87 30.03
C ASN A 172 57.15 19.77 29.23
N LYS A 173 58.07 20.67 29.59
CA LYS A 173 59.37 21.06 29.02
C LYS A 173 60.52 20.03 29.18
N MET A 174 61.63 20.37 28.51
CA MET A 174 63.06 20.08 28.79
C MET A 174 63.68 18.86 28.09
N LYS A 175 64.49 19.12 27.06
CA LYS A 175 65.95 19.29 27.22
C LYS A 175 66.51 20.09 26.05
#